data_AF-A0A3L7A8Y5-F1
#
_entry.id   AF-A0A3L7A8Y5-F1
#
_cell.length_a   1.000
_cell.length_b   1.000
_cell.length_c   1.000
_cell.angle_alpha   90.00
_cell.angle_beta   90.00
_cell.angle_gamma   90.00
#
_symmetry.space_group_name_H-M   'P 1'
#
loop_
_entity.id
_entity.type
_entity.pdbx_description
1 polymer ?
#
loop_
_entity_poly.entity_id
_entity_poly.type
_entity_poly.pdbx_seq_one_letter_code
_entity_poly.pdbx_strand_id
1 'polypeptide(L)'
;MSSRKHCLGEGNVRVYGATVDEETRCVHFLSERDAVAILLPCCDRFYPCFRCHDEDADHRLERWPRSAWGESAILCGACSVTLTIATYLEVDRCPACAAGFNPAFAMHAPHYFELDVPTSAVASAGERADGRNALARFAA
;
A
#
# COMPACT_ATOMS: atom_id res chain seq x y z
N MET A 1 30.62 15.84 9.72
CA MET A 1 30.78 16.53 8.41
C MET A 1 31.21 15.51 7.38
N SER A 2 30.63 15.58 6.18
CA SER A 2 30.96 14.83 4.96
C SER A 2 30.46 13.37 4.92
N SER A 3 29.22 13.17 4.45
CA SER A 3 28.91 12.94 3.02
C SER A 3 29.68 11.75 2.44
N ARG A 4 29.13 10.55 2.62
CA ARG A 4 29.27 9.49 1.63
C ARG A 4 27.90 9.21 1.02
N LYS A 5 27.43 10.21 0.28
CA LYS A 5 26.45 10.04 -0.78
C LYS A 5 27.16 9.21 -1.86
N HIS A 6 27.19 7.89 -1.72
CA HIS A 6 27.68 7.04 -2.80
C HIS A 6 26.60 7.06 -3.87
N CYS A 7 26.89 7.81 -4.94
CA CYS A 7 26.22 7.71 -6.21
C CYS A 7 26.42 6.28 -6.74
N LEU A 8 25.32 5.54 -6.94
CA LEU A 8 25.26 4.38 -7.81
C LEU A 8 23.95 4.44 -8.59
N GLY A 9 24.05 4.43 -9.93
CA GLY A 9 23.00 3.97 -10.82
C GLY A 9 22.28 5.06 -11.61
N GLU A 10 22.51 5.06 -12.93
CA GLU A 10 21.78 5.83 -13.93
C GLU A 10 20.30 5.41 -14.01
N GLY A 11 19.42 6.42 -14.08
CA GLY A 11 17.97 6.27 -14.17
C GLY A 11 17.29 7.03 -13.02
N ASN A 12 16.96 8.31 -13.22
CA ASN A 12 16.08 9.02 -12.29
C ASN A 12 14.75 8.26 -12.26
N VAL A 13 14.47 7.57 -11.14
CA VAL A 13 13.23 6.82 -10.97
C VAL A 13 12.07 7.82 -11.02
N ARG A 14 11.26 7.74 -12.08
CA ARG A 14 10.16 8.67 -12.27
C ARG A 14 9.03 8.35 -11.29
N VAL A 15 8.65 9.35 -10.50
CA VAL A 15 7.47 9.32 -9.63
C VAL A 15 6.35 10.13 -10.29
N TYR A 16 5.15 9.56 -10.32
CA TYR A 16 3.97 10.11 -10.97
C TYR A 16 3.00 10.73 -9.96
N GLY A 17 2.05 11.52 -10.46
CA GLY A 17 1.11 12.28 -9.64
C GLY A 17 1.63 13.63 -9.17
N ALA A 18 0.84 14.30 -8.31
CA ALA A 18 1.10 15.64 -7.83
C ALA A 18 2.13 15.66 -6.67
N THR A 19 3.40 15.37 -6.99
CA THR A 19 4.51 15.50 -6.03
C THR A 19 4.81 16.96 -5.73
N VAL A 20 5.30 17.23 -4.51
CA VAL A 20 5.66 18.59 -4.07
C VAL A 20 7.18 18.79 -3.91
N ASP A 21 7.95 17.71 -4.00
CA ASP A 21 9.41 17.70 -3.92
C ASP A 21 10.00 16.41 -4.54
N GLU A 22 11.32 16.29 -4.44
CA GLU A 22 12.10 15.14 -4.93
C GLU A 22 12.07 13.94 -3.97
N GLU A 23 11.56 14.09 -2.75
CA GLU A 23 11.48 13.04 -1.73
C GLU A 23 10.14 12.29 -1.76
N THR A 24 9.43 12.37 -2.89
CA THR A 24 8.16 11.69 -3.16
C THR A 24 6.99 12.13 -2.29
N ARG A 25 7.07 13.25 -1.56
CA ARG A 25 5.88 13.75 -0.85
C ARG A 25 4.88 14.32 -1.86
N CYS A 26 3.59 14.28 -1.55
CA CYS A 26 2.53 14.69 -2.48
C CYS A 26 1.54 15.65 -1.82
N VAL A 27 0.73 16.31 -2.65
CA VAL A 27 -0.29 17.28 -2.16
C VAL A 27 -1.30 16.67 -1.18
N HIS A 28 -1.49 15.35 -1.16
CA HIS A 28 -2.39 14.66 -0.24
C HIS A 28 -1.74 14.31 1.10
N PHE A 29 -0.44 14.00 1.11
CA PHE A 29 0.32 13.55 2.28
C PHE A 29 1.71 14.21 2.29
N LEU A 30 1.89 15.15 3.23
CA LEU A 30 2.99 16.13 3.26
C LEU A 30 3.90 16.00 4.49
N SER A 31 3.69 14.99 5.35
CA SER A 31 4.56 14.78 6.50
C SER A 31 5.98 14.47 6.04
N GLU A 32 6.98 14.86 6.83
CA GLU A 32 8.39 14.49 6.60
C GLU A 32 8.60 12.97 6.51
N ARG A 33 7.65 12.18 7.05
CA ARG A 33 7.67 10.72 7.02
C ARG A 33 6.91 10.11 5.82
N ASP A 34 6.23 10.92 5.02
CA ASP A 34 5.53 10.50 3.79
C ASP A 34 6.50 10.43 2.58
N ALA A 35 7.75 10.06 2.83
CA ALA A 35 8.83 10.04 1.86
C ALA A 35 9.02 8.65 1.22
N VAL A 36 7.92 8.04 0.78
CA VAL A 36 7.92 6.77 0.03
C VAL A 36 7.03 6.85 -1.20
N ALA A 37 7.42 6.17 -2.27
CA ALA A 37 6.57 5.89 -3.42
C ALA A 37 6.48 4.39 -3.67
N ILE A 38 5.34 3.93 -4.15
CA ILE A 38 5.02 2.52 -4.35
C ILE A 38 4.90 2.26 -5.85
N LEU A 39 5.65 1.28 -6.33
CA LEU A 39 5.48 0.72 -7.67
C LEU A 39 4.15 -0.03 -7.70
N LEU A 40 3.24 0.34 -8.60
CA LEU A 40 1.94 -0.31 -8.72
C LEU A 40 1.95 -1.36 -9.84
N PRO A 41 1.44 -2.57 -9.58
CA PRO A 41 1.52 -3.69 -10.53
C PRO A 41 0.61 -3.52 -11.75
N CYS A 42 -0.38 -2.63 -11.67
CA CYS A 42 -1.29 -2.34 -12.79
C CYS A 42 -0.63 -1.57 -13.93
N CYS A 43 0.46 -0.83 -13.68
CA CYS A 43 1.04 0.07 -14.67
C CYS A 43 2.55 0.29 -14.60
N ASP A 44 3.26 -0.39 -13.70
CA ASP A 44 4.71 -0.28 -13.51
C ASP A 44 5.20 1.15 -13.28
N ARG A 45 4.42 1.92 -12.50
CA ARG A 45 4.74 3.31 -12.13
C ARG A 45 4.81 3.49 -10.62
N PHE A 46 5.74 4.33 -10.19
CA PHE A 46 5.83 4.77 -8.81
C PHE A 46 4.86 5.90 -8.53
N TYR A 47 4.00 5.73 -7.53
CA TYR A 47 3.13 6.78 -7.02
C TYR A 47 3.36 7.01 -5.53
N PRO A 48 3.31 8.26 -5.05
CA PRO A 48 3.48 8.58 -3.64
C PRO A 48 2.26 8.16 -2.80
N CYS A 49 1.08 8.10 -3.42
CA CYS A 49 -0.11 7.56 -2.80
C CYS A 49 -1.20 7.09 -3.79
N PHE A 50 -2.21 6.40 -3.27
CA PHE A 50 -3.34 5.88 -4.03
C PHE A 50 -4.20 6.98 -4.68
N ARG A 51 -4.31 8.16 -4.05
CA ARG A 51 -5.05 9.30 -4.62
C ARG A 51 -4.33 9.89 -5.83
N CYS A 52 -3.01 10.02 -5.75
CA CYS A 52 -2.20 10.41 -6.90
C CYS A 52 -2.34 9.45 -8.07
N HIS A 53 -2.47 8.14 -7.82
CA HIS A 53 -2.77 7.19 -8.87
C HIS A 53 -4.19 7.38 -9.43
N ASP A 54 -5.21 7.46 -8.59
CA ASP A 54 -6.61 7.61 -9.01
C ASP A 54 -6.85 8.89 -9.84
N GLU A 55 -6.08 9.94 -9.58
CA GLU A 55 -6.12 11.21 -10.33
C GLU A 55 -5.32 11.18 -11.64
N ASP A 56 -4.25 10.37 -11.74
CA ASP A 56 -3.34 10.32 -12.90
C ASP A 56 -3.66 9.18 -13.88
N ALA A 57 -4.26 8.09 -13.40
CA ALA A 57 -4.46 6.86 -14.16
C ALA A 57 -5.93 6.64 -14.53
N ASP A 58 -6.18 6.26 -15.79
CA ASP A 58 -7.53 5.94 -16.31
C ASP A 58 -8.02 4.53 -15.91
N HIS A 59 -7.39 3.90 -14.93
CA HIS A 59 -7.72 2.55 -14.48
C HIS A 59 -7.67 2.45 -12.96
N ARG A 60 -8.29 1.38 -12.42
CA ARG A 60 -8.29 1.14 -10.99
C ARG A 60 -6.93 0.63 -10.52
N LEU A 61 -6.55 1.07 -9.33
CA LEU A 61 -5.36 0.57 -8.66
C LEU A 61 -5.49 -0.93 -8.37
N GLU A 62 -4.46 -1.70 -8.75
CA GLU A 62 -4.31 -3.11 -8.38
C GLU A 62 -3.37 -3.28 -7.18
N ARG A 63 -3.67 -4.28 -6.34
CA ARG A 63 -2.90 -4.59 -5.15
C ARG A 63 -1.85 -5.65 -5.44
N TRP A 64 -0.72 -5.57 -4.75
CA TRP A 64 0.25 -6.64 -4.77
C TRP A 64 -0.29 -7.86 -4.01
N PRO A 65 -0.35 -9.05 -4.64
CA PRO A 65 -0.71 -10.27 -3.95
C PRO A 65 0.38 -10.66 -2.96
N ARG A 66 0.00 -11.41 -1.91
CA ARG A 66 0.94 -11.85 -0.87
C ARG A 66 2.16 -12.58 -1.42
N SER A 67 1.97 -13.38 -2.48
CA SER A 67 3.04 -14.12 -3.15
C SER A 67 4.11 -13.24 -3.80
N ALA A 68 3.80 -11.97 -4.08
CA ALA A 68 4.71 -11.01 -4.70
C ALA A 68 5.34 -10.02 -3.71
N TRP A 69 5.21 -10.24 -2.40
CA TRP A 69 5.80 -9.32 -1.40
C TRP A 69 7.34 -9.31 -1.38
N GLY A 70 7.99 -10.24 -2.10
CA GLY A 70 9.43 -10.21 -2.35
C GLY A 70 9.85 -9.15 -3.37
N GLU A 71 8.92 -8.54 -4.11
CA GLU A 71 9.23 -7.56 -5.14
C GLU A 71 9.73 -6.23 -4.56
N SER A 72 10.76 -5.68 -5.20
CA SER A 72 11.32 -4.35 -4.90
C SER A 72 10.37 -3.26 -5.41
N ALA A 73 9.33 -2.98 -4.65
CA ALA A 73 8.26 -2.05 -5.04
C ALA A 73 8.22 -0.76 -4.21
N ILE A 74 9.07 -0.59 -3.20
CA ILE A 74 9.00 0.56 -2.29
C ILE A 74 10.21 1.47 -2.48
N LEU A 75 10.03 2.61 -3.13
CA LEU A 75 11.06 3.63 -3.30
C LEU A 75 11.16 4.51 -2.05
N CYS A 76 12.35 4.59 -1.45
CA CYS A 76 12.62 5.60 -0.43
C CYS A 76 12.93 6.95 -1.09
N GLY A 77 12.13 7.98 -0.82
CA GLY A 77 12.34 9.32 -1.39
C GLY A 77 13.62 10.00 -0.92
N ALA A 78 14.10 9.70 0.28
CA ALA A 78 15.30 10.34 0.84
C ALA A 78 16.63 9.83 0.22
N CYS A 79 16.67 8.62 -0.32
CA CYS A 79 17.91 8.02 -0.85
C CYS A 79 17.76 7.26 -2.16
N SER A 80 16.55 7.22 -2.73
CA SER A 80 16.22 6.54 -3.98
C SER A 80 16.48 5.03 -4.01
N VAL A 81 16.79 4.41 -2.87
CA VAL A 81 16.88 2.95 -2.76
C VAL A 81 15.48 2.35 -2.76
N THR A 82 15.29 1.30 -3.55
CA THR A 82 14.07 0.50 -3.52
C THR A 82 14.20 -0.65 -2.52
N LEU A 83 13.17 -0.84 -1.70
CA LEU A 83 13.02 -1.93 -0.75
C LEU A 83 11.97 -2.91 -1.26
N THR A 84 12.07 -4.16 -0.80
CA THR A 84 10.98 -5.12 -0.99
C THR A 84 9.77 -4.72 -0.15
N ILE A 85 8.57 -5.13 -0.58
CA ILE A 85 7.33 -4.92 0.18
C ILE A 85 7.46 -5.55 1.58
N ALA A 86 7.95 -6.80 1.65
CA ALA A 86 8.16 -7.50 2.90
C ALA A 86 9.09 -6.73 3.85
N THR A 87 10.25 -6.26 3.37
CA THR A 87 11.18 -5.47 4.19
C THR A 87 10.53 -4.18 4.68
N TYR A 88 9.84 -3.45 3.81
CA TYR A 88 9.19 -2.19 4.17
C TYR A 88 8.13 -2.37 5.27
N LEU A 89 7.37 -3.46 5.25
CA LEU A 89 6.33 -3.74 6.24
C LEU A 89 6.89 -4.14 7.62
N GLU A 90 8.18 -4.48 7.72
CA GLU A 90 8.83 -4.92 8.96
C GLU A 90 9.68 -3.82 9.64
N VAL A 91 9.89 -2.68 8.97
CA VAL A 91 10.78 -1.61 9.44
C VAL A 91 10.04 -0.29 9.62
N ASP A 92 10.50 0.53 10.56
CA ASP A 92 9.99 1.88 10.82
C ASP A 92 10.84 2.99 10.15
N ARG A 93 11.92 2.59 9.49
CA ARG A 93 12.90 3.48 8.85
C ARG A 93 13.56 2.79 7.67
N CYS A 94 14.06 3.58 6.72
CA CYS A 94 14.84 3.07 5.61
C CYS A 94 16.13 2.39 6.13
N PRO A 95 16.39 1.11 5.82
CA PRO A 95 17.63 0.44 6.21
C PRO A 95 18.90 1.03 5.59
N ALA A 96 18.77 1.76 4.47
CA ALA A 96 19.90 2.35 3.75
C ALA A 96 20.30 3.73 4.27
N CYS A 97 19.34 4.59 4.62
CA CYS A 97 19.60 5.99 5.01
C CYS A 97 19.06 6.40 6.38
N ALA A 98 18.36 5.50 7.07
CA ALA A 98 17.71 5.72 8.38
C ALA A 98 16.60 6.78 8.42
N ALA A 99 16.15 7.31 7.27
CA ALA A 99 14.96 8.16 7.19
C ALA A 99 13.73 7.42 7.76
N GLY A 100 12.95 8.10 8.61
CA GLY A 100 11.80 7.50 9.26
C GLY A 100 10.61 7.37 8.30
N PHE A 101 9.92 6.23 8.33
CA PHE A 101 8.69 6.01 7.59
C PHE A 101 7.47 6.37 8.42
N ASN A 102 6.38 6.73 7.75
CA ASN A 102 5.14 7.10 8.44
C ASN A 102 4.46 5.83 9.00
N PRO A 103 4.34 5.67 10.34
CA PRO A 103 3.66 4.50 10.92
C PRO A 103 2.16 4.48 10.59
N ALA A 104 1.56 5.64 10.29
CA ALA A 104 0.16 5.71 9.85
C ALA A 104 -0.04 5.09 8.46
N PHE A 105 1.03 4.79 7.72
CA PHE A 105 0.95 4.08 6.45
C PHE A 105 0.24 2.73 6.58
N ALA A 106 0.34 2.05 7.73
CA ALA A 106 -0.38 0.80 7.98
C ALA A 106 -1.91 0.94 7.76
N MET A 107 -2.48 2.13 7.97
CA MET A 107 -3.89 2.40 7.68
C MET A 107 -4.22 2.40 6.18
N HIS A 108 -3.24 2.70 5.33
CA HIS A 108 -3.37 2.74 3.88
C HIS A 108 -2.81 1.50 3.18
N ALA A 109 -2.05 0.65 3.88
CA ALA A 109 -1.56 -0.63 3.36
C ALA A 109 -2.62 -1.48 2.62
N PRO A 110 -3.89 -1.55 3.07
CA PRO A 110 -4.93 -2.30 2.35
C PRO A 110 -5.26 -1.77 0.94
N HIS A 111 -4.91 -0.52 0.63
CA HIS A 111 -5.03 0.02 -0.72
C HIS A 111 -4.00 -0.58 -1.66
N TYR A 112 -2.80 -0.96 -1.19
CA TYR A 112 -1.69 -1.39 -2.05
C TYR A 112 -1.39 -2.88 -1.96
N PHE A 113 -1.71 -3.52 -0.84
CA PHE A 113 -1.31 -4.89 -0.54
C PHE A 113 -2.52 -5.75 -0.21
N GLU A 114 -2.54 -6.97 -0.73
CA GLU A 114 -3.45 -8.00 -0.25
C GLU A 114 -3.00 -8.45 1.13
N LEU A 115 -3.74 -8.02 2.16
CA LEU A 115 -3.51 -8.47 3.52
C LEU A 115 -4.28 -9.76 3.75
N ASP A 116 -3.63 -10.75 4.37
CA ASP A 116 -4.28 -11.97 4.85
C ASP A 116 -5.28 -11.59 5.94
N VAL A 117 -6.52 -11.32 5.55
CA VAL A 117 -7.63 -11.22 6.50
C VAL A 117 -8.06 -12.66 6.78
N PRO A 118 -7.92 -13.18 8.01
CA PRO A 118 -8.36 -14.53 8.30
C PRO A 118 -9.85 -14.66 7.95
N THR A 119 -10.16 -15.62 7.07
CA THR A 119 -11.52 -15.98 6.66
C THR A 119 -12.26 -16.63 7.84
N SER A 120 -12.60 -15.86 8.86
CA SER A 120 -13.50 -16.28 9.95
C SER A 120 -14.61 -15.25 10.22
N ALA A 121 -14.75 -14.21 9.40
CA ALA A 121 -15.83 -13.22 9.48
C ALA A 121 -16.77 -13.21 8.27
N VAL A 122 -16.76 -14.25 7.42
CA VAL A 122 -17.78 -14.45 6.37
C VAL A 122 -18.54 -15.76 6.61
N ALA A 123 -19.33 -15.77 7.68
CA ALA A 123 -20.38 -16.76 7.86
C ALA A 123 -21.66 -16.02 8.26
N SER A 124 -22.34 -15.43 7.27
CA SER A 124 -23.77 -15.09 7.31
C SER A 124 -24.19 -14.51 5.96
N ALA A 125 -24.61 -15.36 5.03
CA ALA A 125 -25.74 -15.09 4.13
C ALA A 125 -25.95 -16.27 3.18
N GLY A 126 -27.09 -16.95 3.35
CA GLY A 126 -27.77 -17.62 2.25
C GLY A 126 -27.97 -19.12 2.42
N GLU A 127 -29.08 -19.51 3.03
CA GLU A 127 -29.95 -20.51 2.41
C GLU A 127 -31.39 -20.31 2.91
N ARG A 128 -32.31 -20.00 1.99
CA ARG A 128 -33.76 -20.01 2.18
C ARG A 128 -34.35 -21.06 1.24
N ALA A 129 -35.11 -22.02 1.79
CA ALA A 129 -36.21 -22.82 1.19
C ALA A 129 -36.51 -23.95 2.21
N ASP A 130 -37.71 -24.45 2.47
CA ASP A 130 -39.07 -24.30 1.97
C ASP A 130 -39.99 -25.02 2.99
N GLY A 131 -41.27 -24.63 3.06
CA GLY A 131 -42.32 -25.65 3.15
C GLY A 131 -42.82 -26.17 4.50
N ARG A 132 -43.95 -25.60 4.92
CA ARG A 132 -45.18 -26.30 5.39
C ARG A 132 -45.24 -26.95 6.79
N ASN A 133 -46.20 -26.41 7.55
CA ASN A 133 -47.22 -27.10 8.36
C ASN A 133 -46.81 -27.62 9.76
N ALA A 134 -47.33 -26.98 10.82
CA ALA A 134 -48.31 -27.59 11.73
C ALA A 134 -48.76 -26.61 12.82
N LEU A 135 -50.08 -26.46 12.89
CA LEU A 135 -50.86 -25.86 13.97
C LEU A 135 -50.50 -26.45 15.34
N ALA A 136 -50.55 -25.63 16.39
CA ALA A 136 -51.50 -25.73 17.52
C ALA A 136 -50.96 -25.04 18.79
N ARG A 137 -51.70 -24.03 19.30
CA ARG A 137 -52.42 -24.06 20.59
C ARG A 137 -51.54 -24.30 21.83
N PHE A 138 -51.30 -23.28 22.66
CA PHE A 138 -52.16 -22.87 23.78
C PHE A 138 -51.51 -21.68 24.52
N ALA A 139 -52.36 -20.77 24.97
CA ALA A 139 -52.06 -19.68 25.88
C ALA A 139 -52.07 -20.16 27.33
N ALA A 140 -51.18 -19.61 28.15
CA ALA A 140 -51.44 -19.03 29.49
C ALA A 140 -50.12 -18.44 30.01
#